data_AF-A0A839P3H0-F1
#
_entry.id   AF-A0A839P3H0-F1
#
_cell.length_a   1.000
_cell.length_b   1.000
_cell.length_c   1.000
_cell.angle_alpha   90.00
_cell.angle_beta   90.00
_cell.angle_gamma   90.00
#
_symmetry.space_group_name_H-M   'P 1'
#
loop_
_entity.id
_entity.type
_entity.pdbx_description
1 polymer ?
#
loop_
_entity_poly.entity_id
_entity_poly.type
_entity_poly.pdbx_seq_one_letter_code
_entity_poly.pdbx_strand_id
1 'polypeptide(L)'
;MTMDASRLAAAVTDAYAAEAKPPLTQELIAQVRDVVAKAFASDPGESSGGDRLELLNAALDAFETELDAVVGPRVASLDEASGAVAMRPRSEAGQPLRAFGGQ
;
A
#
# COMPACT_ATOMS: atom_id res chain seq x y z
N MET A 1 13.81 -1.04 20.49
CA MET A 1 13.90 0.28 19.83
C MET A 1 12.81 0.26 18.77
N THR A 2 11.66 0.88 19.05
CA THR A 2 10.55 0.88 18.09
C THR A 2 10.96 1.72 16.89
N MET A 3 10.75 1.24 15.67
CA MET A 3 11.06 1.99 14.46
C MET A 3 10.15 3.22 14.39
N ASP A 4 10.68 4.40 14.03
CA ASP A 4 9.85 5.60 13.86
C ASP A 4 8.78 5.38 12.77
N ALA A 5 7.56 5.86 13.02
CA ALA A 5 6.41 5.72 12.10
C ALA A 5 6.72 6.27 10.69
N SER A 6 7.54 7.32 10.59
CA SER A 6 8.01 7.89 9.33
C SER A 6 8.88 6.93 8.53
N ARG A 7 9.68 6.10 9.20
CA ARG A 7 10.54 5.09 8.58
C ARG A 7 9.72 3.89 8.10
N LEU A 8 8.71 3.48 8.88
CA LEU A 8 7.74 2.46 8.46
C LEU A 8 6.93 2.93 7.25
N ALA A 9 6.46 4.17 7.26
CA ALA A 9 5.75 4.75 6.12
C ALA A 9 6.61 4.77 4.85
N ALA A 10 7.90 5.11 4.97
CA ALA A 10 8.83 5.07 3.84
C ALA A 10 9.02 3.63 3.31
N ALA A 11 9.18 2.63 4.18
CA ALA A 11 9.33 1.23 3.77
C ALA A 11 8.08 0.68 3.06
N VAL A 12 6.88 1.01 3.57
CA VAL A 12 5.62 0.62 2.94
C VAL A 12 5.46 1.29 1.58
N THR A 13 5.80 2.58 1.48
CA THR A 13 5.71 3.33 0.23
C THR A 13 6.66 2.78 -0.83
N ASP A 14 7.90 2.45 -0.45
CA ASP A 14 8.89 1.88 -1.36
C ASP A 14 8.44 0.52 -1.89
N ALA A 15 7.97 -0.36 -1.00
CA ALA A 15 7.39 -1.65 -1.38
C ALA A 15 6.16 -1.48 -2.29
N TYR A 16 5.33 -0.47 -2.03
CA TYR A 16 4.13 -0.19 -2.84
C TYR A 16 4.53 0.30 -4.23
N ALA A 17 5.47 1.24 -4.32
CA ALA A 17 5.95 1.79 -5.58
C ALA A 17 6.71 0.77 -6.43
N ALA A 18 7.41 -0.19 -5.81
CA ALA A 18 8.09 -1.27 -6.50
C ALA A 18 7.12 -2.26 -7.18
N GLU A 19 5.94 -2.47 -6.59
CA GLU A 19 4.95 -3.43 -7.08
C GLU A 19 3.74 -2.79 -7.80
N ALA A 20 3.50 -1.50 -7.63
CA ALA A 20 2.42 -0.76 -8.31
C ALA A 20 2.65 -0.70 -9.83
N LYS A 21 1.56 -0.87 -10.59
CA LYS A 21 1.56 -0.76 -12.06
C LYS A 21 0.38 0.13 -12.50
N PRO A 22 0.61 1.23 -13.25
CA PRO A 22 1.89 1.75 -13.79
C PRO A 22 2.85 2.30 -12.71
N PRO A 23 4.15 2.51 -13.03
CA PRO A 23 5.12 3.04 -12.07
C PRO A 23 4.71 4.44 -11.60
N LEU A 24 4.69 4.61 -10.28
CA LEU A 24 4.31 5.88 -9.64
C LEU A 24 5.38 6.94 -9.90
N THR A 25 4.95 8.17 -10.15
CA THR A 25 5.86 9.33 -10.18
C THR A 25 6.32 9.68 -8.77
N GLN A 26 7.43 10.42 -8.63
CA GLN A 26 7.93 10.82 -7.32
C GLN A 26 6.91 11.63 -6.50
N GLU A 27 6.04 12.39 -7.17
CA GLU A 27 4.94 13.13 -6.54
C GLU A 27 3.88 12.20 -5.96
N LEU A 28 3.54 11.11 -6.67
CA LEU A 28 2.62 10.09 -6.18
C LEU A 28 3.22 9.30 -5.02
N ILE A 29 4.50 8.95 -5.11
CA ILE A 29 5.24 8.30 -4.02
C ILE A 29 5.22 9.18 -2.76
N ALA A 30 5.44 10.49 -2.89
CA ALA A 30 5.37 11.41 -1.76
C ALA A 30 3.96 11.49 -1.14
N GLN A 31 2.91 11.47 -1.96
CA GLN A 31 1.52 11.45 -1.49
C GLN A 31 1.17 10.15 -0.77
N VAL A 32 1.51 8.99 -1.34
CA VAL A 32 1.32 7.68 -0.68
C VAL A 32 2.04 7.65 0.66
N ARG A 33 3.27 8.17 0.73
CA ARG A 33 4.02 8.26 1.98
C ARG A 33 3.31 9.10 3.04
N ASP A 34 2.71 10.22 2.65
CA ASP A 34 1.96 11.10 3.56
C ASP A 34 0.68 10.43 4.06
N VAL A 35 -0.07 9.77 3.17
CA VAL A 35 -1.27 9.00 3.49
C VAL A 35 -0.95 7.88 4.48
N VAL A 36 0.10 7.10 4.21
CA VAL A 36 0.56 6.01 5.07
C VAL A 36 1.07 6.54 6.41
N ALA A 37 1.84 7.64 6.41
CA ALA A 37 2.31 8.27 7.64
C ALA A 37 1.16 8.80 8.52
N LYS A 38 0.12 9.38 7.91
CA LYS A 38 -1.10 9.80 8.61
C LYS A 38 -1.88 8.63 9.20
N ALA A 39 -1.94 7.50 8.49
CA ALA A 39 -2.55 6.28 9.01
C ALA A 39 -1.78 5.76 10.24
N PHE A 40 -0.45 5.73 10.19
CA PHE A 40 0.38 5.39 11.37
C PHE A 40 0.27 6.41 12.50
N ALA A 41 0.11 7.70 12.20
CA ALA A 41 -0.06 8.73 13.23
C ALA A 41 -1.45 8.68 13.87
N SER A 42 -2.47 8.24 13.13
CA SER A 42 -3.83 8.06 13.66
C SER A 42 -3.95 6.84 14.56
N ASP A 43 -3.07 5.86 14.41
CA ASP A 43 -3.03 4.68 15.26
C ASP A 43 -1.76 4.65 16.14
N PRO A 44 -1.83 5.12 17.40
CA PRO A 44 -0.68 5.17 18.31
C PRO A 44 -0.18 3.80 18.82
N GLY A 45 -0.55 2.70 18.15
CA GLY A 45 -0.22 1.34 18.57
C GLY A 45 -1.25 0.71 19.50
N GLU A 46 -2.45 1.27 19.56
CA GLU A 46 -3.56 0.72 20.34
C GLU A 46 -4.41 -0.26 19.52
N SER A 47 -4.39 -0.16 18.19
CA SER A 47 -5.07 -1.10 17.31
C SER A 47 -4.28 -2.41 17.18
N SER A 48 -5.01 -3.53 17.10
CA SER A 48 -4.40 -4.81 16.78
C SER A 48 -3.80 -4.77 15.37
N GLY A 49 -2.76 -5.57 15.11
CA GLY A 49 -2.07 -5.56 13.81
C GLY A 49 -3.00 -5.76 12.60
N GLY A 50 -4.14 -6.45 12.78
CA GLY A 50 -5.18 -6.59 11.76
C GLY A 50 -5.92 -5.27 11.44
N ASP A 51 -6.45 -4.59 12.45
CA ASP A 51 -7.16 -3.31 12.30
C ASP A 51 -6.27 -2.23 11.65
N ARG A 52 -4.99 -2.20 12.01
CA ARG A 52 -4.01 -1.29 11.41
C ARG A 52 -3.80 -1.57 9.92
N LEU A 53 -3.71 -2.85 9.53
CA LEU A 53 -3.60 -3.24 8.12
C LEU A 53 -4.84 -2.84 7.33
N GLU A 54 -6.04 -3.00 7.91
CA GLU A 54 -7.28 -2.55 7.26
C GLU A 54 -7.29 -1.02 7.07
N LEU A 55 -6.85 -0.25 8.07
CA LEU A 55 -6.73 1.20 7.99
C LEU A 55 -5.75 1.64 6.88
N LEU A 56 -4.59 0.98 6.77
CA LEU A 56 -3.61 1.24 5.72
C LEU A 56 -4.19 0.93 4.33
N ASN A 57 -4.85 -0.23 4.20
CA ASN A 57 -5.43 -0.64 2.93
C ASN A 57 -6.60 0.27 2.51
N ALA A 58 -7.44 0.72 3.46
CA ALA A 58 -8.51 1.68 3.20
C ALA A 58 -7.97 3.04 2.76
N ALA A 59 -6.88 3.51 3.38
CA ALA A 59 -6.22 4.75 2.98
C ALA A 59 -5.62 4.66 1.57
N LEU A 60 -5.02 3.51 1.21
CA LEU A 60 -4.55 3.24 -0.14
C LEU A 60 -5.71 3.15 -1.15
N ASP A 61 -6.83 2.52 -0.78
CA ASP A 61 -8.02 2.40 -1.63
C ASP A 61 -8.67 3.76 -1.93
N ALA A 62 -8.76 4.63 -0.93
CA ALA A 62 -9.22 6.00 -1.11
C ALA A 62 -8.28 6.77 -2.07
N PHE A 63 -6.97 6.67 -1.89
CA PHE A 63 -5.99 7.29 -2.78
C PHE A 63 -6.07 6.76 -4.22
N GLU A 64 -6.21 5.45 -4.40
CA GLU A 64 -6.42 4.83 -5.72
C GLU A 64 -7.71 5.29 -6.38
N THR A 65 -8.80 5.38 -5.61
CA THR A 65 -10.10 5.90 -6.06
C THR A 65 -10.00 7.35 -6.51
N GLU A 66 -9.21 8.18 -5.81
CA GLU A 66 -8.97 9.56 -6.22
C GLU A 66 -8.11 9.66 -7.49
N LEU A 67 -7.18 8.73 -7.70
CA LEU A 67 -6.32 8.73 -8.88
C LEU A 67 -6.98 8.18 -10.14
N ASP A 68 -7.95 7.25 -10.02
CA ASP A 68 -8.66 6.55 -11.12
C ASP A 68 -7.74 5.99 -12.23
N ALA A 69 -6.45 5.81 -11.92
CA ALA A 69 -5.40 5.50 -12.91
C ALA A 69 -4.36 4.49 -12.41
N VAL A 70 -4.47 4.07 -11.14
CA VAL A 70 -3.50 3.18 -10.48
C VAL A 70 -4.25 2.09 -9.73
N VAL A 71 -3.84 0.84 -9.94
CA VAL A 71 -4.23 -0.29 -9.10
C VAL A 71 -2.96 -0.89 -8.51
N GLY A 72 -2.75 -0.68 -7.22
CA GLY A 72 -1.56 -1.10 -6.50
C GLY A 72 -1.73 -2.41 -5.70
N PRO A 73 -0.63 -2.93 -5.15
CA PRO A 73 -0.64 -4.06 -4.22
C PRO A 73 -1.29 -3.69 -2.88
N ARG A 74 -1.77 -4.70 -2.15
CA ARG A 74 -2.33 -4.52 -0.80
C ARG A 74 -1.33 -4.94 0.26
N VAL A 75 -1.30 -4.25 1.39
CA VAL A 75 -0.42 -4.62 2.51
C VAL A 75 -1.02 -5.85 3.20
N ALA A 76 -0.29 -6.96 3.20
CA ALA A 76 -0.74 -8.22 3.76
C ALA A 76 -0.18 -8.47 5.16
N SER A 77 1.03 -8.01 5.43
CA SER A 77 1.60 -8.01 6.78
C SER A 77 2.63 -6.90 6.91
N LEU A 78 2.72 -6.34 8.10
CA LEU A 78 3.71 -5.33 8.46
C LEU A 78 4.39 -5.77 9.75
N ASP A 79 5.71 -5.88 9.71
CA ASP A 79 6.53 -6.13 10.89
C ASP A 79 7.19 -4.82 11.33
N GLU A 80 6.74 -4.26 12.44
CA GLU A 80 7.24 -2.98 12.97
C GLU A 80 8.62 -3.10 13.60
N ALA A 81 8.97 -4.29 14.07
CA ALA A 81 10.24 -4.57 14.72
C ALA A 81 11.42 -4.58 13.72
N SER A 82 11.18 -5.13 12.52
CA SER A 82 12.17 -5.27 11.46
C SER A 82 11.95 -4.29 10.31
N GLY A 83 10.78 -3.65 10.24
CA GLY A 83 10.36 -2.84 9.10
C GLY A 83 10.02 -3.68 7.85
N ALA A 84 9.73 -4.97 8.02
CA ALA A 84 9.43 -5.85 6.89
C ALA A 84 7.98 -5.64 6.45
N VAL A 85 7.79 -5.34 5.17
CA VAL A 85 6.45 -5.13 4.58
C VAL A 85 6.20 -6.27 3.61
N ALA A 86 5.20 -7.11 3.91
CA ALA A 86 4.70 -8.10 2.98
C ALA A 86 3.54 -7.47 2.21
N MET A 87 3.80 -7.16 0.96
CA MET A 87 2.78 -6.78 -0.01
C MET A 87 2.21 -8.04 -0.63
N ARG A 88 0.91 -8.04 -0.92
CA ARG A 88 0.28 -9.05 -1.77
C ARG A 88 -0.19 -8.37 -3.05
N PRO A 89 0.28 -8.82 -4.22
CA PRO A 89 -0.27 -8.35 -5.48
C PRO A 89 -1.75 -8.70 -5.49
N ARG A 90 -2.58 -7.75 -5.92
CA ARG A 90 -3.99 -7.99 -6.23
C ARG A 90 -3.96 -8.98 -7.39
N SER A 91 -4.10 -10.28 -7.09
CA SER A 91 -3.86 -11.33 -8.06
C SER A 91 -4.63 -11.04 -9.34
N GLU A 92 -3.92 -11.03 -10.48
CA GLU A 92 -4.49 -11.05 -11.84
C GLU A 92 -5.26 -12.37 -12.12
N ALA A 93 -5.70 -13.08 -11.08
CA ALA A 93 -6.22 -14.45 -11.13
C ALA A 93 -7.74 -14.55 -10.91
N GLY A 94 -8.48 -13.44 -11.09
CA GLY A 94 -9.94 -13.41 -10.97
C GLY A 94 -10.69 -13.06 -12.26
N GLN A 95 -10.01 -12.44 -13.23
CA GLN A 95 -10.62 -12.13 -14.52
C GLN A 95 -9.75 -12.81 -15.59
N PRO A 96 -10.25 -13.83 -16.31
CA PRO A 96 -9.60 -14.16 -17.57
C PRO A 96 -9.59 -12.87 -18.37
N LEU A 97 -8.40 -12.35 -18.64
CA LEU A 97 -8.20 -11.39 -19.72
C LEU A 97 -8.78 -12.10 -20.94
N ARG A 98 -10.05 -11.80 -21.29
CA ARG A 98 -10.61 -12.20 -22.57
C ARG A 98 -9.62 -11.62 -23.57
N ALA A 99 -8.83 -12.49 -24.18
CA ALA A 99 -7.89 -12.13 -25.21
C ALA A 99 -8.66 -11.28 -26.22
N PHE A 100 -8.28 -10.02 -26.35
CA PHE A 100 -8.70 -9.21 -27.47
C PHE A 100 -8.21 -9.92 -28.74
N GLY A 101 -9.16 -10.34 -29.58
CA GLY A 101 -8.91 -10.64 -31.00
C GLY A 101 -8.78 -12.13 -31.34
N GLY A 102 -9.74 -12.64 -32.11
CA GLY A 102 -9.67 -14.00 -32.64
C GLY A 102 -10.83 -14.46 -33.53
N GLN A 103 -11.27 -13.59 -34.44
CA GLN A 103 -11.94 -13.88 -35.74
C GLN A 103 -13.44 -14.21 -35.74
#